data_AF-A0A672LMZ3-F1
#
_entry.id   AF-A0A672LMZ3-F1
#
_cell.length_a   1.000
_cell.length_b   1.000
_cell.length_c   1.000
_cell.angle_alpha   90.00
_cell.angle_beta   90.00
_cell.angle_gamma   90.00
#
_symmetry.space_group_name_H-M   'P 1'
#
loop_
_entity.id
_entity.type
_entity.pdbx_description
1 polymer ?
#
loop_
_entity_poly.entity_id
_entity_poly.type
_entity_poly.pdbx_seq_one_letter_code
_entity_poly.pdbx_strand_id
1 'polypeptide(L)'
;MGLPALEFSDSFLDSPDFRERLKCHEIELDRTNKFIKELIKDGNMLISALKNLSAAVQKFSQSLQDFQFECIGDAETDDEINIGKWLANDQEENYINIHVIYAGNSNLFFFFLKEGKKKFDKETEKHYMVLEKHLSLSSRKKESLLQEADTQMNKERQIFYDASLEYVFKIQEVQERKKFEFVEPLLAFLQGLFTFYHEGYELAHEFEPYKQQLQFNLQNTRNNFESTRQEVENLMRRIRSAEQDFKAPGQWTMEGFLYVQEKRPLGCTWSRHYCTYEKGTKMFTMSNSEFKSGGKQVLNVHPPEMFKLKSCIRRRTDSIDKRFCFDIEVVERCINTMGLYRIGGVNSKVQRLMTSVFAAKAPADMDLDPDTWDNKTITSGLKNYLRCLAEPLMTYRLHKDFIMAVKSDDQNYRVCAVHALVHKLPEKNKEMLDILIKHLHVVSTHSQKNLMTVSNLGVIFGPTLMRSQEETVAAMMNIKFQNIVVEILIENYDKVIKQAMIF
;
A
#
# COMPACT_ATOMS: atom_id res chain seq x y z
N MET A 1 -18.80 -68.83 -23.51
CA MET A 1 -19.31 -69.24 -24.84
C MET A 1 -19.60 -67.98 -25.64
N GLY A 2 -19.28 -67.97 -26.93
CA GLY A 2 -19.60 -66.84 -27.83
C GLY A 2 -21.09 -66.77 -28.15
N LEU A 3 -21.51 -65.67 -28.78
CA LEU A 3 -22.87 -65.54 -29.30
C LEU A 3 -23.09 -66.53 -30.47
N PRO A 4 -24.30 -67.07 -30.64
CA PRO A 4 -24.60 -67.97 -31.75
C PRO A 4 -24.52 -67.21 -33.09
N ALA A 5 -24.12 -67.89 -34.16
CA ALA A 5 -24.03 -67.27 -35.49
C ALA A 5 -25.41 -66.81 -36.00
N LEU A 6 -25.45 -65.65 -36.66
CA LEU A 6 -26.62 -65.15 -37.37
C LEU A 6 -26.38 -65.34 -38.87
N GLU A 7 -26.91 -66.42 -39.44
CA GLU A 7 -26.81 -66.68 -40.87
C GLU A 7 -27.90 -65.91 -41.62
N PHE A 8 -27.55 -65.28 -42.75
CA PHE A 8 -28.55 -64.59 -43.58
C PHE A 8 -29.62 -65.55 -44.12
N SER A 9 -29.29 -66.82 -44.34
CA SER A 9 -30.25 -67.84 -44.76
C SER A 9 -31.39 -68.04 -43.77
N ASP A 10 -31.13 -67.87 -42.48
CA ASP A 10 -32.13 -68.08 -41.43
C ASP A 10 -33.14 -66.92 -41.37
N SER A 11 -32.76 -65.75 -41.90
CA SER A 11 -33.62 -64.56 -41.99
C SER A 11 -34.82 -64.80 -42.91
N PHE A 12 -34.67 -65.69 -43.89
CA PHE A 12 -35.76 -66.07 -44.81
C PHE A 12 -36.79 -66.98 -44.13
N LEU A 13 -36.33 -67.85 -43.23
CA LEU A 13 -37.18 -68.82 -42.54
C LEU A 13 -37.95 -68.21 -41.36
N ASP A 14 -37.44 -67.12 -40.81
CA ASP A 14 -37.97 -66.44 -39.63
C ASP A 14 -38.32 -67.39 -38.47
N SER A 15 -37.49 -68.41 -38.26
CA SER A 15 -37.79 -69.48 -37.32
C SER A 15 -37.72 -69.00 -35.86
N PRO A 16 -38.42 -69.68 -34.93
CA PRO A 16 -38.31 -69.39 -33.50
C PRO A 16 -36.84 -69.42 -33.01
N ASP A 17 -36.04 -70.37 -33.52
CA ASP A 17 -34.63 -70.48 -33.17
C ASP A 17 -33.82 -69.28 -33.70
N PHE A 18 -34.12 -68.79 -34.90
CA PHE A 18 -33.51 -67.57 -35.45
C PHE A 18 -33.84 -66.36 -34.57
N ARG A 19 -35.11 -66.21 -34.19
CA ARG A 19 -35.57 -65.12 -33.29
C ARG A 19 -34.91 -65.20 -31.91
N GLU A 20 -34.69 -66.40 -31.38
CA GLU A 20 -33.97 -66.58 -30.11
C GLU A 20 -32.49 -66.19 -30.23
N ARG A 21 -31.82 -66.58 -31.33
CA ARG A 21 -30.44 -66.14 -31.61
C ARG A 21 -30.37 -64.62 -31.73
N LEU A 22 -31.28 -64.00 -32.47
CA LEU A 22 -31.37 -62.55 -32.64
C LEU A 22 -31.51 -61.84 -31.29
N LYS A 23 -32.42 -62.35 -30.43
CA LYS A 23 -32.63 -61.84 -29.08
C LYS A 23 -31.37 -61.95 -28.19
N CYS A 24 -30.59 -63.03 -28.33
CA CYS A 24 -29.31 -63.15 -27.62
C CYS A 24 -28.34 -62.02 -27.99
N HIS A 25 -28.25 -61.67 -29.29
CA HIS A 25 -27.42 -60.55 -29.76
C HIS A 25 -27.93 -59.20 -29.24
N GLU A 26 -29.24 -58.97 -29.28
CA GLU A 26 -29.84 -57.74 -28.76
C GLU A 26 -29.55 -57.53 -27.26
N ILE A 27 -29.69 -58.59 -26.44
CA ILE A 27 -29.41 -58.55 -25.00
C ILE A 27 -27.94 -58.21 -24.73
N GLU A 28 -27.02 -58.80 -25.49
CA GLU A 28 -25.60 -58.52 -25.34
C GLU A 28 -25.26 -57.07 -25.74
N LEU A 29 -25.82 -56.58 -26.85
CA LEU A 29 -25.63 -55.19 -27.27
C LEU A 29 -26.18 -54.20 -26.23
N ASP A 30 -27.35 -54.47 -25.64
CA ASP A 30 -27.91 -53.64 -24.57
C ASP A 30 -27.05 -53.65 -23.29
N ARG A 31 -26.48 -54.80 -22.92
CA ARG A 31 -25.53 -54.91 -21.80
C ARG A 31 -24.27 -54.09 -22.08
N THR A 32 -23.71 -54.23 -23.26
CA THR A 32 -22.52 -53.49 -23.70
C THR A 32 -22.79 -51.98 -23.72
N ASN A 33 -23.96 -51.53 -24.17
CA ASN A 33 -24.36 -50.12 -24.12
C ASN A 33 -24.35 -49.55 -22.69
N LYS A 34 -24.94 -50.28 -21.74
CA LYS A 34 -25.00 -49.86 -20.34
C LYS A 34 -23.60 -49.76 -19.75
N PHE A 35 -22.75 -50.75 -20.02
CA PHE A 35 -21.36 -50.75 -19.58
C PHE A 35 -20.59 -49.55 -20.13
N ILE A 36 -20.69 -49.29 -21.45
CA ILE A 36 -20.02 -48.15 -22.09
C ILE A 36 -20.48 -46.82 -21.47
N LYS A 37 -21.78 -46.66 -21.19
CA LYS A 37 -22.31 -45.44 -20.58
C LYS A 37 -21.78 -45.19 -19.17
N GLU A 38 -21.71 -46.22 -18.33
CA GLU A 38 -21.12 -46.07 -17.00
C GLU A 38 -19.62 -45.77 -17.09
N LEU A 39 -18.88 -46.42 -18.00
CA LEU A 39 -17.46 -46.12 -18.16
C LEU A 39 -17.19 -44.68 -18.61
N ILE A 40 -18.01 -44.14 -19.52
CA ILE A 40 -17.93 -42.73 -19.95
C ILE A 40 -18.18 -41.79 -18.77
N LYS A 41 -19.18 -42.11 -17.94
CA LYS A 41 -19.53 -41.33 -16.76
C LYS A 41 -18.37 -41.36 -15.75
N ASP A 42 -17.78 -42.51 -15.48
CA ASP A 42 -16.64 -42.65 -14.57
C ASP A 42 -15.39 -41.92 -15.11
N GLY A 43 -15.12 -42.01 -16.41
CA GLY A 43 -14.05 -41.27 -17.07
C GLY A 43 -14.23 -39.74 -16.93
N ASN A 44 -15.46 -39.25 -17.13
CA ASN A 44 -15.78 -37.83 -16.93
C ASN A 44 -15.61 -37.39 -15.47
N MET A 45 -15.95 -38.24 -14.49
CA MET A 45 -15.70 -37.96 -13.08
C MET A 45 -14.20 -37.83 -12.80
N LEU A 46 -13.36 -38.69 -13.37
CA LEU A 46 -11.91 -38.57 -13.23
C LEU A 46 -11.38 -37.26 -13.82
N ILE A 47 -11.82 -36.90 -15.02
CA ILE A 47 -11.44 -35.63 -15.67
C ILE A 47 -11.84 -34.43 -14.79
N SER A 48 -13.04 -34.46 -14.20
CA SER A 48 -13.47 -33.41 -13.29
C SER A 48 -12.62 -33.34 -12.02
N ALA A 49 -12.23 -34.48 -11.45
CA ALA A 49 -11.36 -34.52 -10.27
C ALA A 49 -9.97 -33.93 -10.57
N LEU A 50 -9.41 -34.26 -11.74
CA LEU A 50 -8.14 -33.73 -12.23
C LEU A 50 -8.17 -32.20 -12.42
N LYS A 51 -9.27 -31.66 -12.97
CA LYS A 51 -9.46 -30.20 -13.07
C LYS A 51 -9.52 -29.52 -11.70
N ASN A 52 -10.22 -30.13 -10.74
CA ASN A 52 -10.29 -29.59 -9.38
C ASN A 52 -8.93 -29.63 -8.67
N LEU A 53 -8.13 -30.69 -8.90
CA LEU A 53 -6.76 -30.76 -8.39
C LEU A 53 -5.91 -29.61 -8.95
N SER A 54 -5.93 -29.40 -10.27
CA SER A 54 -5.21 -28.29 -10.92
C SER A 54 -5.61 -26.93 -10.31
N ALA A 55 -6.91 -26.66 -10.18
CA ALA A 55 -7.39 -25.42 -9.56
C ALA A 55 -6.95 -25.26 -8.08
N ALA A 56 -6.94 -26.35 -7.31
CA ALA A 56 -6.51 -26.34 -5.92
C ALA A 56 -5.00 -26.06 -5.79
N VAL A 57 -4.17 -26.66 -6.65
CA VAL A 57 -2.72 -26.41 -6.72
C VAL A 57 -2.45 -24.94 -7.04
N GLN A 58 -3.12 -24.39 -8.05
CA GLN A 58 -2.99 -22.97 -8.43
C GLN A 58 -3.38 -22.01 -7.30
N LYS A 59 -4.42 -22.34 -6.53
CA LYS A 59 -4.82 -21.52 -5.37
C LYS A 59 -3.82 -21.59 -4.21
N PHE A 60 -3.27 -22.78 -3.95
CA PHE A 60 -2.27 -22.98 -2.91
C PHE A 60 -0.99 -22.21 -3.23
N SER A 61 -0.55 -22.32 -4.48
CA SER A 61 0.51 -21.53 -5.09
C SER A 61 0.38 -20.03 -4.85
N GLN A 62 -0.77 -19.43 -5.20
CA GLN A 62 -1.02 -18.01 -4.95
C GLN A 62 -0.88 -17.64 -3.47
N SER A 63 -1.35 -18.51 -2.58
CA SER A 63 -1.26 -18.28 -1.13
C SER A 63 0.19 -18.30 -0.63
N LEU A 64 1.07 -19.06 -1.28
CA LEU A 64 2.51 -19.07 -0.99
C LEU A 64 3.22 -17.82 -1.54
N GLN A 65 2.81 -17.31 -2.70
CA GLN A 65 3.36 -16.07 -3.27
C GLN A 65 3.05 -14.83 -2.41
N ASP A 66 1.86 -14.81 -1.81
CA ASP A 66 1.45 -13.71 -0.92
C ASP A 66 2.13 -13.79 0.46
N PHE A 67 2.82 -14.89 0.77
CA PHE A 67 3.48 -15.10 2.04
C PHE A 67 4.86 -14.46 2.06
N GLN A 68 5.09 -13.53 2.98
CA GLN A 68 6.39 -12.91 3.23
C GLN A 68 6.81 -13.12 4.69
N PHE A 69 8.09 -13.44 4.91
CA PHE A 69 8.68 -13.46 6.25
C PHE A 69 9.05 -12.04 6.66
N GLU A 70 8.59 -11.59 7.83
CA GLU A 70 9.19 -10.44 8.49
C GLU A 70 10.24 -10.95 9.50
N CYS A 71 11.51 -10.77 9.17
CA CYS A 71 12.62 -11.18 10.02
C CYS A 71 12.97 -10.09 11.06
N ILE A 72 13.51 -10.51 12.21
CA ILE A 72 14.00 -9.57 13.22
C ILE A 72 15.36 -9.03 12.79
N GLY A 73 15.44 -7.74 12.47
CA GLY A 73 16.67 -7.05 12.08
C GLY A 73 16.43 -6.11 10.90
N ASP A 74 17.45 -5.32 10.56
CA ASP A 74 17.37 -4.38 9.43
C ASP A 74 17.73 -5.03 8.08
N ALA A 75 18.11 -6.31 8.08
CA ALA A 75 18.47 -7.08 6.89
C ALA A 75 18.17 -8.56 7.07
N GLU A 76 17.78 -9.22 5.98
CA GLU A 76 17.60 -10.67 5.89
C GLU A 76 18.93 -11.36 5.56
N THR A 77 19.11 -12.58 6.03
CA THR A 77 20.23 -13.44 5.64
C THR A 77 20.02 -14.01 4.24
N ASP A 78 21.11 -14.38 3.55
CA ASP A 78 21.04 -15.01 2.22
C ASP A 78 20.16 -16.28 2.24
N ASP A 79 20.23 -17.07 3.32
CA ASP A 79 19.40 -18.27 3.49
C ASP A 79 17.90 -17.92 3.58
N GLU A 80 17.53 -16.87 4.33
CA GLU A 80 16.14 -16.38 4.46
C GLU A 80 15.61 -15.83 3.13
N ILE A 81 16.42 -15.03 2.41
CA ILE A 81 16.09 -14.52 1.08
C ILE A 81 15.87 -15.68 0.10
N ASN A 82 16.73 -16.70 0.15
CA ASN A 82 16.62 -17.86 -0.72
C ASN A 82 15.39 -18.72 -0.40
N ILE A 83 15.03 -18.86 0.89
CA ILE A 83 13.77 -19.51 1.30
C ILE A 83 12.56 -18.72 0.80
N GLY A 84 12.56 -17.39 0.94
CA GLY A 84 11.48 -16.53 0.45
C GLY A 84 11.33 -16.59 -1.07
N LYS A 85 12.45 -16.54 -1.82
CA LYS A 85 12.45 -16.71 -3.27
C LYS A 85 11.95 -18.09 -3.71
N TRP A 86 12.29 -19.14 -2.97
CA TRP A 86 11.78 -20.49 -3.27
C TRP A 86 10.25 -20.56 -3.16
N LEU A 87 9.67 -19.94 -2.13
CA LEU A 87 8.22 -19.84 -1.97
C LEU A 87 7.54 -19.06 -3.10
N ALA A 88 8.23 -18.07 -3.68
CA ALA A 88 7.70 -17.22 -4.75
C ALA A 88 7.88 -17.81 -6.17
N ASN A 89 9.02 -18.47 -6.44
CA ASN A 89 9.42 -18.89 -7.80
C ASN A 89 8.92 -20.27 -8.25
N ASP A 90 8.33 -21.09 -7.37
CA ASP A 90 7.85 -22.44 -7.70
C ASP A 90 6.65 -22.46 -8.67
N GLN A 91 6.24 -21.32 -9.26
CA GLN A 91 4.87 -21.15 -9.76
C GLN A 91 4.72 -20.45 -11.12
N GLU A 92 5.83 -20.10 -11.79
CA GLU A 92 5.77 -19.71 -13.20
C GLU A 92 5.68 -20.98 -14.10
N GLU A 93 4.43 -21.33 -14.42
CA GLU A 93 3.99 -21.88 -15.72
C GLU A 93 3.85 -23.39 -16.02
N ASN A 94 4.32 -24.37 -15.24
CA ASN A 94 4.30 -25.77 -15.74
C ASN A 94 3.35 -26.79 -15.09
N TYR A 95 2.52 -26.41 -14.13
CA TYR A 95 1.67 -27.40 -13.46
C TYR A 95 0.33 -27.60 -14.19
N ILE A 96 0.34 -28.58 -15.09
CA ILE A 96 -0.77 -29.49 -15.36
C ILE A 96 -1.89 -28.87 -16.22
N ASN A 97 -1.59 -28.60 -17.49
CA ASN A 97 -2.62 -28.42 -18.51
C ASN A 97 -3.12 -29.80 -18.98
N ILE A 98 -4.05 -30.40 -18.23
CA ILE A 98 -4.63 -31.71 -18.57
C ILE A 98 -5.62 -31.54 -19.72
N HIS A 99 -5.12 -31.71 -20.94
CA HIS A 99 -5.94 -32.00 -22.10
C HIS A 99 -6.17 -33.52 -22.20
N VAL A 100 -6.97 -34.09 -21.28
CA VAL A 100 -7.54 -35.42 -21.51
C VAL A 100 -8.68 -35.25 -22.51
N ILE A 101 -8.37 -35.48 -23.78
CA ILE A 101 -9.37 -35.52 -24.85
C ILE A 101 -10.13 -36.83 -24.71
N TYR A 102 -11.27 -36.78 -24.02
CA TYR A 102 -12.26 -37.85 -24.07
C TYR A 102 -13.39 -37.43 -25.01
N ALA A 103 -13.29 -37.81 -26.29
CA ALA A 103 -14.32 -37.59 -27.29
C ALA A 103 -14.86 -38.92 -27.83
N GLY A 104 -15.53 -39.69 -26.97
CA GLY A 104 -16.22 -40.92 -27.39
C GLY A 104 -17.67 -40.64 -27.77
N ASN A 105 -17.97 -40.56 -29.07
CA ASN A 105 -19.33 -40.38 -29.61
C ASN A 105 -20.12 -41.71 -29.61
N SER A 106 -20.14 -42.42 -28.48
CA SER A 106 -20.68 -43.78 -28.34
C SER A 106 -22.19 -43.90 -28.56
N ASN A 107 -22.93 -42.80 -28.40
CA ASN A 107 -24.38 -42.78 -28.57
C ASN A 107 -24.81 -43.06 -30.03
N LEU A 108 -23.94 -42.82 -31.01
CA LEU A 108 -24.28 -42.92 -32.42
C LEU A 108 -24.56 -44.38 -32.85
N PHE A 109 -23.81 -45.36 -32.32
CA PHE A 109 -23.98 -46.79 -32.65
C PHE A 109 -25.31 -47.36 -32.21
N PHE A 110 -25.66 -47.11 -30.95
CA PHE A 110 -26.89 -47.63 -30.37
C PHE A 110 -28.13 -46.92 -30.91
N PHE A 111 -27.99 -45.68 -31.38
CA PHE A 111 -29.06 -44.99 -32.08
C PHE A 111 -29.45 -45.71 -33.38
N PHE A 112 -28.48 -45.98 -34.26
CA PHE A 112 -28.75 -46.69 -35.52
C PHE A 112 -29.26 -48.12 -35.33
N LEU A 113 -28.79 -48.83 -34.30
CA LEU A 113 -29.29 -50.17 -33.98
C LEU A 113 -30.78 -50.14 -33.57
N LYS A 114 -31.19 -49.15 -32.76
CA LYS A 114 -32.60 -48.98 -32.35
C LYS A 114 -33.51 -48.64 -33.52
N GLU A 115 -33.04 -47.79 -34.44
CA GLU A 115 -33.79 -47.50 -35.67
C GLU A 115 -33.94 -48.74 -36.56
N GLY A 116 -32.86 -49.51 -36.72
CA GLY A 116 -32.89 -50.79 -37.45
C GLY A 116 -33.88 -51.78 -36.85
N LYS A 117 -33.85 -51.95 -35.52
CA LYS A 117 -34.81 -52.83 -34.80
C LYS A 117 -36.25 -52.37 -35.01
N LYS A 118 -36.52 -51.06 -34.87
CA LYS A 118 -37.85 -50.50 -35.05
C LYS A 118 -38.39 -50.72 -36.47
N LYS A 119 -37.53 -50.61 -37.49
CA LYS A 119 -37.90 -50.92 -38.88
C LYS A 119 -38.23 -52.41 -39.03
N PHE A 120 -37.36 -53.28 -38.53
CA PHE A 120 -37.56 -54.72 -38.58
C PHE A 120 -38.85 -55.19 -37.88
N ASP A 121 -39.10 -54.71 -36.66
CA ASP A 121 -40.31 -55.04 -35.89
C ASP A 121 -41.58 -54.56 -36.63
N LYS A 122 -41.54 -53.36 -37.22
CA LYS A 122 -42.66 -52.78 -37.98
C LYS A 122 -42.99 -53.60 -39.24
N GLU A 123 -41.98 -53.96 -40.02
CA GLU A 123 -42.20 -54.75 -41.23
C GLU A 123 -42.55 -56.22 -40.90
N THR A 124 -42.07 -56.74 -39.76
CA THR A 124 -42.52 -58.04 -39.20
C THR A 124 -44.03 -58.01 -38.93
N GLU A 125 -44.52 -57.01 -38.19
CA GLU A 125 -45.94 -56.88 -37.82
C GLU A 125 -46.84 -56.77 -39.05
N LYS A 126 -46.45 -55.95 -40.04
CA LYS A 126 -47.21 -55.82 -41.28
C LYS A 126 -47.24 -57.10 -42.10
N HIS A 127 -46.12 -57.82 -42.19
CA HIS A 127 -46.06 -59.07 -42.94
C HIS A 127 -47.04 -60.10 -42.39
N TYR A 128 -47.02 -60.32 -41.07
CA TYR A 128 -47.93 -61.28 -40.43
C TYR A 128 -49.39 -60.82 -40.46
N MET A 129 -49.67 -59.50 -40.36
CA MET A 129 -51.02 -58.95 -40.53
C MET A 129 -51.55 -59.19 -41.96
N VAL A 130 -50.73 -58.96 -42.99
CA VAL A 130 -51.11 -59.20 -44.40
C VAL A 130 -51.29 -60.69 -44.66
N LEU A 131 -50.45 -61.55 -44.06
CA LEU A 131 -50.57 -63.00 -44.14
C LEU A 131 -51.88 -63.49 -43.52
N GLU A 132 -52.24 -63.04 -42.33
CA GLU A 132 -53.50 -63.42 -41.67
C GLU A 132 -54.73 -62.97 -42.50
N LYS A 133 -54.68 -61.75 -43.04
CA LYS A 133 -55.71 -61.25 -43.96
C LYS A 133 -55.81 -62.10 -45.23
N HIS A 134 -54.67 -62.50 -45.79
CA HIS A 134 -54.59 -63.37 -46.97
C HIS A 134 -55.19 -64.75 -46.70
N LEU A 135 -54.85 -65.37 -45.57
CA LEU A 135 -55.40 -66.66 -45.13
C LEU A 135 -56.91 -66.61 -44.86
N SER A 136 -57.43 -65.45 -44.46
CA SER A 136 -58.85 -65.23 -44.21
C SER A 136 -59.70 -65.02 -45.47
N LEU A 137 -59.10 -64.98 -46.66
CA LEU A 137 -59.84 -64.82 -47.92
C LEU A 137 -60.55 -66.11 -48.31
N SER A 138 -61.85 -66.00 -48.63
CA SER A 138 -62.61 -67.12 -49.17
C SER A 138 -62.18 -67.47 -50.58
N SER A 139 -61.99 -68.76 -50.85
CA SER A 139 -61.73 -69.32 -52.19
C SER A 139 -62.85 -69.07 -53.21
N ARG A 140 -64.01 -68.55 -52.78
CA ARG A 140 -65.14 -68.20 -53.65
C ARG A 140 -65.07 -66.76 -54.19
N LYS A 141 -64.03 -65.99 -53.86
CA LYS A 141 -63.82 -64.63 -54.38
C LYS A 141 -63.45 -64.65 -55.86
N LYS A 142 -63.62 -63.51 -56.54
CA LYS A 142 -63.22 -63.35 -57.95
C LYS A 142 -61.71 -63.57 -58.08
N GLU A 143 -61.30 -64.29 -59.12
CA GLU A 143 -59.90 -64.60 -59.44
C GLU A 143 -59.00 -63.36 -59.41
N SER A 144 -59.47 -62.23 -59.95
CA SER A 144 -58.73 -60.96 -59.96
C SER A 144 -58.39 -60.44 -58.56
N LEU A 145 -59.27 -60.65 -57.58
CA LEU A 145 -59.05 -60.23 -56.19
C LEU A 145 -58.10 -61.18 -55.45
N LEU A 146 -58.09 -62.46 -55.83
CA LEU A 146 -57.14 -63.44 -55.29
C LEU A 146 -55.73 -63.14 -55.79
N GLN A 147 -55.57 -62.87 -57.10
CA GLN A 147 -54.29 -62.48 -57.70
C GLN A 147 -53.74 -61.16 -57.12
N GLU A 148 -54.60 -60.18 -56.84
CA GLU A 148 -54.20 -58.93 -56.18
C GLU A 148 -53.71 -59.18 -54.75
N ALA A 149 -54.39 -60.05 -54.01
CA ALA A 149 -53.98 -60.45 -52.66
C ALA A 149 -52.67 -61.25 -52.66
N ASP A 150 -52.46 -62.15 -53.63
CA ASP A 150 -51.21 -62.88 -53.82
C ASP A 150 -50.04 -61.92 -54.11
N THR A 151 -50.27 -60.95 -54.99
CA THR A 151 -49.26 -59.94 -55.37
C THR A 151 -48.90 -59.07 -54.16
N GLN A 152 -49.89 -58.64 -53.38
CA GLN A 152 -49.67 -57.86 -52.16
C GLN A 152 -48.94 -58.68 -51.07
N MET A 153 -49.28 -59.96 -50.91
CA MET A 153 -48.59 -60.87 -49.98
C MET A 153 -47.12 -61.06 -50.37
N ASN A 154 -46.85 -61.34 -51.64
CA ASN A 154 -45.49 -61.51 -52.16
C ASN A 154 -44.66 -60.24 -51.99
N LYS A 155 -45.25 -59.07 -52.26
CA LYS A 155 -44.61 -57.76 -52.07
C LYS A 155 -44.26 -57.50 -50.61
N GLU A 156 -45.21 -57.71 -49.70
CA GLU A 156 -44.97 -57.47 -48.26
C GLU A 156 -43.93 -58.46 -47.71
N ARG A 157 -43.98 -59.72 -48.15
CA ARG A 157 -42.97 -60.74 -47.80
C ARG A 157 -41.57 -60.31 -48.22
N GLN A 158 -41.41 -59.73 -49.40
CA GLN A 158 -40.10 -59.24 -49.85
C GLN A 158 -39.60 -58.05 -49.01
N ILE A 159 -40.48 -57.09 -48.70
CA ILE A 159 -40.13 -55.95 -47.83
C ILE A 159 -39.69 -56.42 -46.43
N PHE A 160 -40.39 -57.41 -45.87
CA PHE A 160 -40.01 -58.02 -44.59
C PHE A 160 -38.64 -58.70 -44.67
N TYR A 161 -38.40 -59.47 -45.73
CA TYR A 161 -37.09 -60.12 -45.92
C TYR A 161 -35.95 -59.13 -46.06
N ASP A 162 -36.12 -58.09 -46.88
CA ASP A 162 -35.11 -57.03 -47.02
C ASP A 162 -34.84 -56.35 -45.66
N ALA A 163 -35.88 -56.06 -44.89
CA ALA A 163 -35.74 -55.50 -43.55
C ALA A 163 -35.04 -56.46 -42.56
N SER A 164 -35.29 -57.77 -42.66
CA SER A 164 -34.63 -58.78 -41.83
C SER A 164 -33.13 -58.90 -42.17
N LEU A 165 -32.79 -58.94 -43.46
CA LEU A 165 -31.40 -58.99 -43.93
C LEU A 165 -30.63 -57.74 -43.52
N GLU A 166 -31.22 -56.56 -43.72
CA GLU A 166 -30.63 -55.30 -43.28
C GLU A 166 -30.40 -55.28 -41.76
N TYR A 167 -31.34 -55.81 -40.98
CA TYR A 167 -31.21 -55.82 -39.52
C TYR A 167 -30.12 -56.79 -39.04
N VAL A 168 -30.04 -57.99 -39.61
CA VAL A 168 -28.96 -58.94 -39.31
C VAL A 168 -27.61 -58.36 -39.70
N PHE A 169 -27.49 -57.76 -40.88
CA PHE A 169 -26.28 -57.05 -41.30
C PHE A 169 -25.92 -55.95 -40.30
N LYS A 170 -26.90 -55.16 -39.86
CA LYS A 170 -26.65 -54.06 -38.92
C LYS A 170 -26.18 -54.55 -37.55
N ILE A 171 -26.73 -55.65 -37.04
CA ILE A 171 -26.26 -56.28 -35.80
C ILE A 171 -24.81 -56.72 -35.96
N GLN A 172 -24.49 -57.45 -37.04
CA GLN A 172 -23.11 -57.90 -37.30
C GLN A 172 -22.14 -56.72 -37.43
N GLU A 173 -22.53 -55.66 -38.15
CA GLU A 173 -21.74 -54.44 -38.29
C GLU A 173 -21.42 -53.81 -36.92
N VAL A 174 -22.43 -53.64 -36.06
CA VAL A 174 -22.23 -53.08 -34.71
C VAL A 174 -21.37 -54.00 -33.83
N GLN A 175 -21.53 -55.32 -33.95
CA GLN A 175 -20.73 -56.31 -33.22
C GLN A 175 -19.25 -56.30 -33.60
N GLU A 176 -18.92 -56.00 -34.85
CA GLU A 176 -17.52 -55.83 -35.29
C GLU A 176 -16.98 -54.45 -34.92
N ARG A 177 -17.76 -53.40 -35.15
CA ARG A 177 -17.36 -52.01 -34.89
C ARG A 177 -17.07 -51.72 -33.43
N LYS A 178 -17.86 -52.29 -32.50
CA LYS A 178 -17.63 -52.13 -31.06
C LYS A 178 -16.25 -52.63 -30.60
N LYS A 179 -15.60 -53.54 -31.35
CA LYS A 179 -14.30 -54.11 -30.97
C LYS A 179 -13.16 -53.10 -31.06
N PHE A 180 -13.28 -52.06 -31.88
CA PHE A 180 -12.24 -51.05 -32.06
C PHE A 180 -12.72 -49.64 -31.70
N GLU A 181 -13.93 -49.23 -32.06
CA GLU A 181 -14.40 -47.86 -31.83
C GLU A 181 -14.62 -47.51 -30.36
N PHE A 182 -14.79 -48.51 -29.49
CA PHE A 182 -14.78 -48.32 -28.04
C PHE A 182 -13.37 -48.38 -27.45
N VAL A 183 -12.52 -49.25 -28.00
CA VAL A 183 -11.16 -49.47 -27.50
C VAL A 183 -10.27 -48.27 -27.82
N GLU A 184 -10.46 -47.60 -28.95
CA GLU A 184 -9.71 -46.42 -29.36
C GLU A 184 -9.83 -45.25 -28.36
N PRO A 185 -11.03 -44.78 -27.95
CA PRO A 185 -11.16 -43.77 -26.90
C PRO A 185 -10.56 -44.20 -25.55
N LEU A 186 -10.68 -45.49 -25.19
CA LEU A 186 -10.10 -46.00 -23.95
C LEU A 186 -8.58 -45.99 -24.00
N LEU A 187 -7.99 -46.38 -25.13
CA LEU A 187 -6.55 -46.33 -25.36
C LEU A 187 -6.04 -44.89 -25.31
N ALA A 188 -6.72 -43.96 -25.98
CA ALA A 188 -6.37 -42.53 -25.94
C ALA A 188 -6.43 -41.97 -24.51
N PHE A 189 -7.44 -42.35 -23.74
CA PHE A 189 -7.56 -41.99 -22.33
C PHE A 189 -6.40 -42.54 -21.48
N LEU A 190 -6.07 -43.83 -21.62
CA LEU A 190 -4.96 -44.46 -20.89
C LEU A 190 -3.62 -43.82 -21.26
N GLN A 191 -3.41 -43.51 -22.54
CA GLN A 191 -2.22 -42.81 -23.00
C GLN A 191 -2.12 -41.43 -22.39
N GLY A 192 -3.21 -40.64 -22.39
CA GLY A 192 -3.24 -39.33 -21.73
C GLY A 192 -2.96 -39.41 -20.23
N LEU A 193 -3.50 -40.44 -19.55
CA LEU A 193 -3.25 -40.67 -18.13
C LEU A 193 -1.79 -41.02 -17.84
N PHE A 194 -1.17 -41.89 -18.63
CA PHE A 194 0.24 -42.26 -18.44
C PHE A 194 1.19 -41.12 -18.81
N THR A 195 0.89 -40.34 -19.85
CA THR A 195 1.64 -39.12 -20.16
C THR A 195 1.59 -38.15 -18.99
N PHE A 196 0.41 -37.93 -18.39
CA PHE A 196 0.26 -37.09 -17.20
C PHE A 196 1.14 -37.55 -16.03
N TYR A 197 1.14 -38.86 -15.71
CA TYR A 197 2.00 -39.37 -14.63
C TYR A 197 3.48 -39.27 -14.95
N HIS A 198 3.87 -39.47 -16.21
CA HIS A 198 5.25 -39.35 -16.64
C HIS A 198 5.75 -37.90 -16.56
N GLU A 199 4.98 -36.94 -17.07
CA GLU A 199 5.29 -35.51 -16.94
C GLU A 199 5.40 -35.09 -15.47
N GLY A 200 4.49 -35.58 -14.61
CA GLY A 200 4.57 -35.33 -13.17
C GLY A 200 5.83 -35.92 -12.52
N TYR A 201 6.32 -37.06 -12.98
CA TYR A 201 7.58 -37.66 -12.51
C TYR A 201 8.80 -36.85 -12.95
N GLU A 202 8.88 -36.47 -14.23
CA GLU A 202 9.98 -35.66 -14.76
C GLU A 202 10.06 -34.32 -14.03
N LEU A 203 8.93 -33.65 -13.82
CA LEU A 203 8.86 -32.39 -13.09
C LEU A 203 9.31 -32.54 -11.63
N ALA A 204 8.89 -33.61 -10.94
CA ALA A 204 9.35 -33.89 -9.59
C ALA A 204 10.87 -34.16 -9.53
N HIS A 205 11.42 -34.80 -10.56
CA HIS A 205 12.85 -35.05 -10.67
C HIS A 205 13.64 -33.75 -10.93
N GLU A 206 13.16 -32.88 -11.82
CA GLU A 206 13.75 -31.56 -12.07
C GLU A 206 13.76 -30.68 -10.81
N PHE A 207 12.79 -30.89 -9.92
CA PHE A 207 12.67 -30.14 -8.66
C PHE A 207 13.61 -30.62 -7.55
N GLU A 208 14.17 -31.82 -7.64
CA GLU A 208 14.95 -32.43 -6.55
C GLU A 208 16.17 -31.59 -6.10
N PRO A 209 16.96 -30.95 -6.98
CA PRO A 209 18.07 -30.07 -6.56
C PRO A 209 17.59 -28.87 -5.73
N TYR A 210 16.47 -28.26 -6.11
CA TYR A 210 15.90 -27.12 -5.38
C TYR A 210 15.44 -27.53 -3.99
N LYS A 211 14.79 -28.69 -3.87
CA LYS A 211 14.39 -29.27 -2.59
C LYS A 211 15.60 -29.54 -1.68
N GLN A 212 16.69 -30.10 -2.22
CA GLN A 212 17.92 -30.32 -1.44
C GLN A 212 18.53 -29.01 -0.97
N GLN A 213 18.58 -27.99 -1.83
CA GLN A 213 19.08 -26.67 -1.45
C GLN A 213 18.21 -26.02 -0.36
N LEU A 214 16.88 -26.12 -0.47
CA LEU A 214 15.97 -25.62 0.55
C LEU A 214 16.19 -26.31 1.90
N GLN A 215 16.37 -27.64 1.90
CA GLN A 215 16.67 -28.39 3.12
C GLN A 215 17.97 -27.92 3.77
N PHE A 216 18.99 -27.64 2.96
CA PHE A 216 20.26 -27.11 3.44
C PHE A 216 20.10 -25.71 4.06
N ASN A 217 19.47 -24.77 3.34
CA ASN A 217 19.22 -23.41 3.83
C ASN A 217 18.42 -23.43 5.13
N LEU A 218 17.37 -24.25 5.20
CA LEU A 218 16.56 -24.41 6.41
C LEU A 218 17.38 -24.94 7.60
N GLN A 219 18.30 -25.87 7.34
CA GLN A 219 19.18 -26.37 8.39
C GLN A 219 20.16 -25.30 8.87
N ASN A 220 20.69 -24.47 7.97
CA ASN A 220 21.55 -23.34 8.33
C ASN A 220 20.78 -22.31 9.16
N THR A 221 19.57 -21.92 8.74
CA THR A 221 18.72 -20.99 9.50
C THR A 221 18.45 -21.52 10.91
N ARG A 222 18.19 -22.83 11.08
CA ARG A 222 18.03 -23.45 12.41
C ARG A 222 19.31 -23.37 13.24
N ASN A 223 20.46 -23.68 12.65
CA ASN A 223 21.75 -23.62 13.35
C ASN A 223 22.08 -22.19 13.78
N ASN A 224 21.82 -21.21 12.90
CA ASN A 224 22.00 -19.78 13.19
C ASN A 224 21.10 -19.32 14.33
N PHE A 225 19.82 -19.73 14.32
CA PHE A 225 18.89 -19.46 15.43
C PHE A 225 19.42 -20.01 16.76
N GLU A 226 19.87 -21.25 16.80
CA GLU A 226 20.39 -21.89 18.01
C GLU A 226 21.62 -21.14 18.57
N SER A 227 22.54 -20.74 17.69
CA SER A 227 23.71 -19.92 18.07
C SER A 227 23.29 -18.55 18.63
N THR A 228 22.46 -17.81 17.89
CA THR A 228 21.98 -16.48 18.28
C THR A 228 21.19 -16.54 19.58
N ARG A 229 20.35 -17.56 19.78
CA ARG A 229 19.61 -17.78 21.02
C ARG A 229 20.56 -17.89 22.22
N GLN A 230 21.62 -18.68 22.09
CA GLN A 230 22.59 -18.86 23.16
C GLN A 230 23.31 -17.55 23.50
N GLU A 231 23.66 -16.75 22.50
CA GLU A 231 24.27 -15.42 22.68
C GLU A 231 23.32 -14.45 23.38
N VAL A 232 22.05 -14.39 22.95
CA VAL A 232 21.01 -13.55 23.55
C VAL A 232 20.76 -13.95 25.01
N GLU A 233 20.73 -15.25 25.31
CA GLU A 233 20.61 -15.74 26.69
C GLU A 233 21.81 -15.36 27.56
N ASN A 234 23.03 -15.46 27.01
CA ASN A 234 24.24 -15.04 27.70
C ASN A 234 24.23 -13.52 27.97
N LEU A 235 23.83 -12.71 26.99
CA LEU A 235 23.67 -11.27 27.14
C LEU A 235 22.62 -10.92 28.21
N MET A 236 21.47 -11.59 28.18
CA MET A 236 20.42 -11.41 29.19
C MET A 236 20.93 -11.73 30.60
N ARG A 237 21.68 -12.83 30.77
CA ARG A 237 22.30 -13.19 32.06
C ARG A 237 23.28 -12.11 32.52
N ARG A 238 24.14 -11.61 31.63
CA ARG A 238 25.09 -10.52 31.93
C ARG A 238 24.39 -9.24 32.38
N ILE A 239 23.35 -8.82 31.65
CA ILE A 239 22.57 -7.61 31.99
C ILE A 239 21.87 -7.77 33.35
N ARG A 240 21.30 -8.95 33.64
CA ARG A 240 20.69 -9.24 34.95
C ARG A 240 21.69 -9.19 36.11
N SER A 241 22.94 -9.56 35.86
CA SER A 241 24.02 -9.53 36.87
C SER A 241 24.74 -8.19 36.97
N ALA A 242 24.49 -7.24 36.07
CA ALA A 242 25.14 -5.94 36.10
C ALA A 242 24.63 -5.11 37.29
N GLU A 243 25.53 -4.38 37.96
CA GLU A 243 25.18 -3.49 39.08
C GLU A 243 24.22 -2.37 38.64
N GLN A 244 23.49 -1.77 39.59
CA GLN A 244 22.48 -0.72 39.34
C GLN A 244 23.00 0.48 38.52
N ASP A 245 24.31 0.71 38.48
CA ASP A 245 24.97 1.80 37.76
C ASP A 245 25.41 1.44 36.33
N PHE A 246 24.96 0.30 35.78
CA PHE A 246 25.22 -0.05 34.38
C PHE A 246 24.62 1.01 33.44
N LYS A 247 25.48 1.90 32.92
CA LYS A 247 25.12 2.83 31.85
C LYS A 247 25.36 2.14 30.52
N ALA A 248 24.27 1.85 29.81
CA ALA A 248 24.35 1.44 28.42
C ALA A 248 25.12 2.50 27.62
N PRO A 249 25.93 2.10 26.62
CA PRO A 249 26.53 3.05 25.68
C PRO A 249 25.42 3.74 24.88
N GLY A 250 25.01 4.91 25.35
CA GLY A 250 23.99 5.74 24.73
C GLY A 250 24.61 6.88 23.94
N GLN A 251 23.93 7.31 22.88
CA GLN A 251 24.29 8.52 22.14
C GLN A 251 24.20 9.78 23.02
N TRP A 252 23.32 9.77 24.01
CA TRP A 252 23.04 10.90 24.88
C TRP A 252 23.83 10.81 26.19
N THR A 253 24.23 11.97 26.72
CA THR A 253 24.96 12.03 28.00
C THR A 253 24.07 11.59 29.16
N MET A 254 22.78 11.93 29.08
CA MET A 254 21.75 11.50 30.01
C MET A 254 20.46 11.32 29.22
N GLU A 255 19.71 10.28 29.56
CA GLU A 255 18.37 10.05 29.04
C GLU A 255 17.50 9.41 30.11
N GLY A 256 16.18 9.57 29.99
CA GLY A 256 15.23 8.92 30.88
C GLY A 256 13.93 9.71 31.02
N PHE A 257 13.02 9.16 31.82
CA PHE A 257 11.73 9.80 32.07
C PHE A 257 11.85 10.91 33.12
N LEU A 258 11.35 12.09 32.77
CA LEU A 258 11.19 13.22 33.68
C LEU A 258 9.72 13.61 33.78
N TYR A 259 9.33 14.17 34.92
CA TYR A 259 8.02 14.79 35.10
C TYR A 259 8.18 16.30 35.00
N VAL A 260 7.47 16.92 34.06
CA VAL A 260 7.48 18.36 33.85
C VAL A 260 6.24 18.96 34.51
N GLN A 261 6.46 20.05 35.26
CA GLN A 261 5.37 20.77 35.92
C GLN A 261 4.73 21.75 34.96
N GLU A 262 3.48 21.50 34.59
CA GLU A 262 2.64 22.41 33.82
C GLU A 262 1.79 23.26 34.77
N LYS A 263 1.92 24.58 34.67
CA LYS A 263 1.02 25.50 35.39
C LYS A 263 -0.30 25.61 34.64
N ARG A 264 -1.42 25.34 35.32
CA ARG A 264 -2.79 25.52 34.82
C ARG A 264 -3.49 26.64 35.60
N PRO A 265 -4.59 27.20 35.08
CA PRO A 265 -5.34 28.25 35.78
C PRO A 265 -5.80 27.88 37.20
N LEU A 266 -5.96 26.58 37.49
CA LEU A 266 -6.43 26.05 38.77
C LEU A 266 -5.45 25.04 39.40
N GLY A 267 -4.14 25.30 39.31
CA GLY A 267 -3.11 24.50 39.99
C GLY A 267 -2.00 24.03 39.07
N CYS A 268 -1.27 22.99 39.47
CA CYS A 268 -0.17 22.42 38.70
C CYS A 268 -0.47 20.96 38.34
N THR A 269 -0.18 20.58 37.09
CA THR A 269 -0.21 19.19 36.64
C THR A 269 1.21 18.73 36.33
N TRP A 270 1.50 17.46 36.58
CA TRP A 270 2.80 16.87 36.24
C TRP A 270 2.60 15.90 35.07
N SER A 271 3.31 16.15 33.98
CA SER A 271 3.25 15.34 32.77
C SER A 271 4.58 14.61 32.56
N ARG A 272 4.50 13.31 32.26
CA ARG A 272 5.68 12.45 32.07
C ARG A 272 6.18 12.56 30.63
N HIS A 273 7.45 12.89 30.47
CA HIS A 273 8.11 13.00 29.18
C HIS A 273 9.38 12.14 29.16
N TYR A 274 9.71 11.57 28.00
CA TYR A 274 11.03 10.99 27.79
C TYR A 274 11.97 12.10 27.35
N CYS A 275 13.04 12.31 28.10
CA CYS A 275 13.95 13.43 27.90
C CYS A 275 15.35 12.94 27.60
N THR A 276 16.02 13.58 26.65
CA THR A 276 17.42 13.31 26.32
C THR A 276 18.25 14.59 26.43
N TYR A 277 19.50 14.46 26.86
CA TYR A 277 20.44 15.57 26.99
C TYR A 277 21.81 15.21 26.42
N GLU A 278 22.34 16.10 25.59
CA GLU A 278 23.67 16.00 25.02
C GLU A 278 24.56 17.13 25.55
N LYS A 279 25.61 16.76 26.31
CA LYS A 279 26.52 17.73 26.96
C LYS A 279 27.31 18.57 25.96
N GLY A 280 27.69 18.01 24.82
CA GLY A 280 28.50 18.70 23.81
C GLY A 280 27.76 19.89 23.18
N THR A 281 26.49 19.71 22.83
CA THR A 281 25.65 20.73 22.20
C THR A 281 24.80 21.53 23.20
N LYS A 282 24.69 21.04 24.44
CA LYS A 282 23.75 21.49 25.49
C LYS A 282 22.28 21.38 25.05
N MET A 283 22.00 20.45 24.14
CA MET A 283 20.66 20.25 23.60
C MET A 283 19.86 19.33 24.54
N PHE A 284 18.66 19.78 24.90
CA PHE A 284 17.69 19.06 25.70
C PHE A 284 16.45 18.83 24.84
N THR A 285 16.04 17.58 24.72
CA THR A 285 14.90 17.18 23.88
C THR A 285 13.86 16.51 24.74
N MET A 286 12.60 16.85 24.53
CA MET A 286 11.47 16.34 25.28
C MET A 286 10.45 15.72 24.32
N SER A 287 10.21 14.42 24.48
CA SER A 287 9.25 13.65 23.69
C SER A 287 8.04 13.27 24.53
N ASN A 288 6.85 13.49 23.99
CA ASN A 288 5.62 13.10 24.66
C ASN A 288 5.42 11.58 24.55
N SER A 289 5.14 10.91 25.67
CA SER A 289 4.94 9.46 25.73
C SER A 289 3.60 9.16 26.41
N GLU A 290 2.49 9.48 25.74
CA GLU A 290 1.19 9.01 26.18
C GLU A 290 1.07 7.50 25.90
N PHE A 291 1.30 6.67 26.93
CA PHE A 291 0.86 5.29 26.93
C PHE A 291 -0.62 5.25 27.31
N LYS A 292 -1.51 5.25 26.32
CA LYS A 292 -2.90 4.82 26.55
C LYS A 292 -2.90 3.32 26.79
N SER A 293 -3.29 2.93 28.01
CA SER A 293 -3.48 1.54 28.39
C SER A 293 -4.68 1.00 27.62
N GLY A 294 -4.44 0.18 26.60
CA GLY A 294 -5.47 -0.54 25.85
C GLY A 294 -5.59 -0.11 24.39
N GLY A 295 -5.00 -0.93 23.51
CA GLY A 295 -5.45 -1.12 22.13
C GLY A 295 -5.15 0.00 21.12
N LYS A 296 -4.24 -0.30 20.17
CA LYS A 296 -3.83 0.47 18.99
C LYS A 296 -2.99 1.72 19.28
N GLN A 297 -1.69 1.51 19.11
CA GLN A 297 -0.66 2.54 19.08
C GLN A 297 -0.90 3.42 17.85
N VAL A 298 -1.57 4.55 18.02
CA VAL A 298 -1.48 5.65 17.05
C VAL A 298 -0.26 6.44 17.48
N LEU A 299 0.86 6.24 16.76
CA LEU A 299 2.05 7.08 16.83
C LEU A 299 1.70 8.49 16.32
N ASN A 300 0.90 9.23 17.08
CA ASN A 300 0.84 10.68 16.96
C ASN A 300 2.12 11.22 17.61
N VAL A 301 3.23 11.08 16.88
CA VAL A 301 4.51 11.68 17.23
C VAL A 301 4.35 13.18 16.99
N HIS A 302 3.89 13.91 18.00
CA HIS A 302 4.18 15.33 18.03
C HIS A 302 5.70 15.49 17.96
N PRO A 303 6.22 16.37 17.09
CA PRO A 303 7.65 16.56 16.97
C PRO A 303 8.23 16.92 18.34
N PRO A 304 9.34 16.30 18.74
CA PRO A 304 9.88 16.49 20.07
C PRO A 304 10.31 17.94 20.26
N GLU A 305 10.03 18.50 21.43
CA GLU A 305 10.41 19.87 21.75
C GLU A 305 11.91 19.92 22.05
N MET A 306 12.63 20.82 21.38
CA MET A 306 14.08 20.94 21.49
C MET A 306 14.47 22.28 22.09
N PHE A 307 15.31 22.25 23.12
CA PHE A 307 15.75 23.41 23.86
C PHE A 307 17.27 23.41 24.01
N LYS A 308 17.89 24.59 23.84
CA LYS A 308 19.30 24.77 24.19
C LYS A 308 19.38 25.23 25.65
N LEU A 309 19.94 24.41 26.52
CA LEU A 309 20.02 24.71 27.95
C LEU A 309 21.11 25.74 28.23
N LYS A 310 20.74 26.77 28.98
CA LYS A 310 21.66 27.76 29.56
C LYS A 310 22.18 27.26 30.90
N SER A 311 21.28 26.88 31.80
CA SER A 311 21.61 26.39 33.14
C SER A 311 20.62 25.29 33.58
N CYS A 312 21.05 24.46 34.52
CA CYS A 312 20.24 23.46 35.20
C CYS A 312 20.58 23.50 36.68
N ILE A 313 19.59 23.78 37.54
CA ILE A 313 19.79 24.07 38.95
C ILE A 313 18.91 23.15 39.77
N ARG A 314 19.52 22.34 40.64
CA ARG A 314 18.78 21.48 41.56
C ARG A 314 18.03 22.33 42.59
N ARG A 315 16.73 22.09 42.76
CA ARG A 315 15.95 22.74 43.82
C ARG A 315 16.30 22.19 45.18
N ARG A 316 16.19 23.04 46.21
CA ARG A 316 16.24 22.62 47.60
C ARG A 316 15.03 21.74 47.92
N THR A 317 15.20 20.75 48.78
CA THR A 317 14.19 19.72 49.07
C THR A 317 12.92 20.29 49.71
N ASP A 318 13.01 21.45 50.36
CA ASP A 318 11.95 22.15 51.07
C ASP A 318 11.16 23.15 50.20
N SER A 319 11.60 23.44 48.98
CA SER A 319 10.98 24.47 48.14
C SER A 319 9.80 23.99 47.28
N ILE A 320 9.55 22.68 47.23
CA ILE A 320 8.45 22.06 46.48
C ILE A 320 8.10 20.69 47.08
N ASP A 321 6.82 20.31 47.04
CA ASP A 321 6.28 19.03 47.59
C ASP A 321 6.69 17.77 46.78
N LYS A 322 7.72 17.86 45.94
CA LYS A 322 8.23 16.76 45.12
C LYS A 322 9.74 16.60 45.33
N ARG A 323 10.19 15.35 45.40
CA ARG A 323 11.61 15.00 45.55
C ARG A 323 12.32 15.05 44.20
N PHE A 324 13.63 15.34 44.22
CA PHE A 324 14.52 15.32 43.06
C PHE A 324 14.19 16.34 41.95
N CYS A 325 13.63 17.49 42.32
CA CYS A 325 13.32 18.56 41.38
C CYS A 325 14.55 19.40 41.00
N PHE A 326 14.57 19.87 39.76
CA PHE A 326 15.53 20.83 39.24
C PHE A 326 14.83 21.77 38.25
N ASP A 327 15.34 22.99 38.15
CA ASP A 327 14.90 23.98 37.18
C ASP A 327 15.86 23.98 35.98
N ILE A 328 15.31 24.15 34.79
CA ILE A 328 16.07 24.34 33.55
C ILE A 328 15.83 25.74 33.00
N GLU A 329 16.90 26.39 32.58
CA GLU A 329 16.86 27.69 31.90
C GLU A 329 17.26 27.50 30.44
N VAL A 330 16.52 28.09 29.50
CA VAL A 330 16.74 27.92 28.05
C VAL A 330 17.24 29.20 27.40
N VAL A 331 18.10 29.08 26.38
CA VAL A 331 18.58 30.23 25.59
C VAL A 331 17.44 30.77 24.72
N GLU A 332 17.22 32.10 24.83
CA GLU A 332 16.18 32.96 24.21
C GLU A 332 15.15 32.31 23.25
N ARG A 333 13.86 32.40 23.63
CA ARG A 333 12.70 31.90 22.89
C ARG A 333 12.20 32.84 21.77
N CYS A 334 12.62 34.10 21.73
CA CYS A 334 11.94 35.14 20.95
C CYS A 334 12.32 35.19 19.46
N ILE A 335 13.59 34.97 19.12
CA ILE A 335 14.13 35.21 17.76
C ILE A 335 13.53 34.30 16.69
N ASN A 336 13.02 33.13 17.08
CA ASN A 336 12.41 32.13 16.19
C ASN A 336 10.88 32.31 16.07
N THR A 337 10.27 33.30 16.71
CA THR A 337 8.82 33.52 16.64
C THR A 337 8.43 33.89 15.20
N MET A 338 7.59 33.07 14.57
CA MET A 338 7.09 33.35 13.22
C MET A 338 6.38 34.71 13.14
N GLY A 339 6.76 35.53 12.15
CA GLY A 339 6.16 36.85 11.93
C GLY A 339 6.50 37.87 13.01
N LEU A 340 7.69 37.78 13.62
CA LEU A 340 8.19 38.77 14.58
C LEU A 340 8.08 40.19 13.99
N TYR A 341 7.56 41.16 14.75
CA TYR A 341 7.19 42.51 14.28
C TYR A 341 6.07 42.61 13.24
N ARG A 342 5.71 41.53 12.53
CA ARG A 342 4.57 41.52 11.58
C ARG A 342 3.24 41.32 12.30
N ILE A 343 3.17 40.37 13.22
CA ILE A 343 1.94 40.07 13.98
C ILE A 343 1.79 41.08 15.12
N GLY A 344 0.67 41.82 15.12
CA GLY A 344 0.36 42.80 16.16
C GLY A 344 0.02 42.15 17.51
N GLY A 345 0.49 42.78 18.59
CA GLY A 345 0.03 42.50 19.95
C GLY A 345 -1.35 43.11 20.21
N VAL A 346 -2.01 42.68 21.28
CA VAL A 346 -3.30 43.23 21.69
C VAL A 346 -3.13 44.70 22.10
N ASN A 347 -3.80 45.63 21.43
CA ASN A 347 -3.61 47.08 21.64
C ASN A 347 -3.74 47.52 23.11
N SER A 348 -4.71 46.98 23.85
CA SER A 348 -4.88 47.29 25.28
C SER A 348 -3.66 46.87 26.12
N LYS A 349 -3.04 45.72 25.81
CA LYS A 349 -1.79 45.29 26.46
C LYS A 349 -0.61 46.17 26.03
N VAL A 350 -0.54 46.56 24.75
CA VAL A 350 0.53 47.45 24.26
C VAL A 350 0.47 48.81 24.96
N GLN A 351 -0.71 49.41 25.09
CA GLN A 351 -0.86 50.67 25.82
C GLN A 351 -0.48 50.51 27.29
N ARG A 352 -0.90 49.41 27.93
CA ARG A 352 -0.51 49.11 29.32
C ARG A 352 1.00 48.96 29.48
N LEU A 353 1.68 48.31 28.54
CA LEU A 353 3.14 48.17 28.51
C LEU A 353 3.80 49.55 28.40
N MET A 354 3.35 50.37 27.44
CA MET A 354 3.87 51.72 27.20
C MET A 354 3.73 52.61 28.44
N THR A 355 2.57 52.60 29.11
CA THR A 355 2.36 53.35 30.35
C THR A 355 3.25 52.86 31.49
N SER A 356 3.48 51.54 31.57
CA SER A 356 4.28 50.95 32.66
C SER A 356 5.78 51.24 32.50
N VAL A 357 6.31 51.06 31.29
CA VAL A 357 7.75 51.21 30.98
C VAL A 357 8.18 52.68 30.99
N PHE A 358 7.32 53.60 30.55
CA PHE A 358 7.62 55.03 30.49
C PHE A 358 7.01 55.83 31.64
N ALA A 359 6.58 55.18 32.72
CA ALA A 359 6.12 55.87 33.93
C ALA A 359 7.28 56.64 34.58
N ALA A 360 7.01 57.82 35.15
CA ALA A 360 8.02 58.66 35.80
C ALA A 360 8.77 58.00 36.98
N LYS A 361 8.26 56.88 37.50
CA LYS A 361 8.86 56.08 38.58
C LYS A 361 9.42 54.73 38.12
N ALA A 362 9.43 54.45 36.81
CA ALA A 362 9.94 53.18 36.29
C ALA A 362 11.47 53.11 36.42
N PRO A 363 12.05 51.97 36.86
CA PRO A 363 13.49 51.74 36.83
C PRO A 363 14.03 51.78 35.40
N ALA A 364 15.25 52.28 35.20
CA ALA A 364 15.91 52.31 33.90
C ALA A 364 16.20 50.90 33.33
N ASP A 365 16.26 49.91 34.21
CA ASP A 365 16.55 48.50 33.98
C ASP A 365 15.34 47.59 34.31
N MET A 366 14.12 48.08 34.09
CA MET A 366 12.90 47.32 34.32
C MET A 366 12.90 46.00 33.53
N ASP A 367 12.89 44.87 34.26
CA ASP A 367 12.78 43.54 33.65
C ASP A 367 11.35 43.31 33.13
N LEU A 368 11.25 42.86 31.88
CA LEU A 368 9.97 42.56 31.23
C LEU A 368 9.66 41.09 31.40
N ASP A 369 8.83 40.77 32.39
CA ASP A 369 8.36 39.40 32.64
C ASP A 369 7.71 38.78 31.39
N PRO A 370 8.28 37.70 30.82
CA PRO A 370 7.75 37.02 29.65
C PRO A 370 6.35 36.42 29.84
N ASP A 371 5.96 36.11 31.09
CA ASP A 371 4.62 35.59 31.41
C ASP A 371 3.56 36.71 31.38
N THR A 372 3.98 37.95 31.69
CA THR A 372 3.12 39.13 31.67
C THR A 372 3.03 39.77 30.28
N TRP A 373 4.13 39.78 29.53
CA TRP A 373 4.25 40.47 28.24
C TRP A 373 4.66 39.51 27.12
N ASP A 374 3.69 39.12 26.30
CA ASP A 374 3.96 38.27 25.14
C ASP A 374 4.83 38.98 24.07
N ASN A 375 5.57 38.20 23.28
CA ASN A 375 6.51 38.71 22.25
C ASN A 375 5.83 39.71 21.28
N LYS A 376 4.56 39.48 20.96
CA LYS A 376 3.78 40.33 20.05
C LYS A 376 3.51 41.70 20.67
N THR A 377 3.24 41.74 21.97
CA THR A 377 3.02 42.96 22.75
C THR A 377 4.31 43.77 22.86
N ILE A 378 5.44 43.14 23.18
CA ILE A 378 6.75 43.82 23.29
C ILE A 378 7.16 44.42 21.93
N THR A 379 7.14 43.61 20.86
CA THR A 379 7.50 44.08 19.51
C THR A 379 6.55 45.16 18.98
N SER A 380 5.27 45.11 19.36
CA SER A 380 4.31 46.19 19.03
C SER A 380 4.52 47.45 19.86
N GLY A 381 4.90 47.32 21.13
CA GLY A 381 5.28 48.44 21.99
C GLY A 381 6.48 49.20 21.44
N LEU A 382 7.54 48.49 21.04
CA LEU A 382 8.72 49.13 20.43
C LEU A 382 8.37 49.90 19.14
N LYS A 383 7.57 49.30 18.25
CA LYS A 383 7.08 50.00 17.05
C LYS A 383 6.25 51.23 17.40
N ASN A 384 5.38 51.12 18.42
CA ASN A 384 4.54 52.22 18.87
C ASN A 384 5.38 53.38 19.44
N TYR A 385 6.38 53.07 20.27
CA TYR A 385 7.33 54.03 20.79
C TYR A 385 8.00 54.84 19.67
N LEU A 386 8.61 54.16 18.70
CA LEU A 386 9.32 54.80 17.59
C LEU A 386 8.40 55.65 16.72
N ARG A 387 7.15 55.19 16.51
CA ARG A 387 6.14 55.92 15.75
C ARG A 387 5.68 57.20 16.44
N CYS A 388 5.56 57.18 17.77
CA CYS A 388 5.08 58.28 18.60
C CYS A 388 6.15 59.32 18.99
N LEU A 389 7.41 59.14 18.58
CA LEU A 389 8.44 60.18 18.76
C LEU A 389 8.00 61.50 18.13
N ALA A 390 8.36 62.65 18.71
CA ALA A 390 7.98 63.97 18.17
C ALA A 390 8.49 64.21 16.74
N GLU A 391 9.68 63.67 16.43
CA GLU A 391 10.28 63.63 15.09
C GLU A 391 10.62 62.15 14.73
N PRO A 392 10.53 61.70 13.46
CA PRO A 392 10.97 60.35 13.09
C PRO A 392 12.44 60.16 13.46
N LEU A 393 12.81 58.90 13.75
CA LEU A 393 14.19 58.59 14.11
C LEU A 393 15.19 59.05 13.04
N MET A 394 14.81 58.99 11.76
CA MET A 394 15.63 59.45 10.64
C MET A 394 15.48 60.95 10.29
N THR A 395 14.78 61.72 11.12
CA THR A 395 14.51 63.16 11.01
C THR A 395 13.70 63.58 9.77
N TYR A 396 12.93 64.66 9.87
CA TYR A 396 12.26 65.24 8.69
C TYR A 396 13.27 65.95 7.78
N ARG A 397 14.32 66.54 8.36
CA ARG A 397 15.34 67.31 7.64
C ARG A 397 16.07 66.47 6.58
N LEU A 398 16.48 65.24 6.92
CA LEU A 398 17.23 64.37 6.01
C LEU A 398 16.33 63.46 5.16
N HIS A 399 15.00 63.50 5.37
CA HIS A 399 14.06 62.59 4.73
C HIS A 399 14.17 62.60 3.20
N LYS A 400 14.17 63.79 2.59
CA LYS A 400 14.28 63.94 1.12
C LYS A 400 15.61 63.39 0.60
N ASP A 401 16.70 63.63 1.33
CA ASP A 401 18.05 63.18 0.94
C ASP A 401 18.16 61.66 0.97
N PHE A 402 17.60 60.99 1.99
CA PHE A 402 17.55 59.53 2.04
C PHE A 402 16.73 58.94 0.88
N ILE A 403 15.59 59.55 0.54
CA ILE A 403 14.75 59.09 -0.57
C ILE A 403 15.45 59.31 -1.92
N MET A 404 16.16 60.43 -2.11
CA MET A 404 16.95 60.66 -3.32
C MET A 404 18.13 59.69 -3.43
N ALA A 405 18.83 59.42 -2.32
CA ALA A 405 19.97 58.51 -2.30
C ALA A 405 19.60 57.13 -2.86
N VAL A 406 18.45 56.58 -2.46
CA VAL A 406 18.00 55.24 -2.88
C VAL A 406 17.33 55.18 -4.26
N LYS A 407 17.09 56.33 -4.91
CA LYS A 407 16.57 56.41 -6.28
C LYS A 407 17.65 56.25 -7.35
N SER A 408 18.93 56.27 -6.98
CA SER A 408 20.04 56.00 -7.90
C SER A 408 20.02 54.54 -8.37
N ASP A 409 20.41 54.30 -9.62
CA ASP A 409 20.53 52.95 -10.18
C ASP A 409 21.82 52.24 -9.71
N ASP A 410 22.79 52.97 -9.16
CA ASP A 410 24.05 52.41 -8.64
C ASP A 410 23.89 51.96 -7.17
N GLN A 411 23.98 50.65 -6.96
CA GLN A 411 23.88 50.02 -5.63
C GLN A 411 25.00 50.43 -4.68
N ASN A 412 26.24 50.59 -5.15
CA ASN A 412 27.36 51.01 -4.31
C ASN A 412 27.20 52.47 -3.88
N TYR A 413 26.78 53.32 -4.82
CA TYR A 413 26.45 54.71 -4.51
C TYR A 413 25.35 54.80 -3.44
N ARG A 414 24.28 54.00 -3.55
CA ARG A 414 23.18 53.96 -2.58
C ARG A 414 23.68 53.65 -1.16
N VAL A 415 24.53 52.65 -1.01
CA VAL A 415 25.09 52.26 0.31
C VAL A 415 25.95 53.38 0.89
N CYS A 416 26.85 53.97 0.09
CA CYS A 416 27.72 55.08 0.53
C CYS A 416 26.93 56.34 0.88
N ALA A 417 25.92 56.69 0.09
CA ALA A 417 25.07 57.84 0.34
C ALA A 417 24.23 57.66 1.61
N VAL A 418 23.65 56.48 1.83
CA VAL A 418 22.92 56.17 3.07
C VAL A 418 23.86 56.21 4.29
N HIS A 419 25.08 55.67 4.18
CA HIS A 419 26.11 55.79 5.23
C HIS A 419 26.40 57.24 5.61
N ALA A 420 26.67 58.10 4.62
CA ALA A 420 26.97 59.51 4.85
C ALA A 420 25.80 60.24 5.52
N LEU A 421 24.56 59.90 5.15
CA LEU A 421 23.36 60.50 5.72
C LEU A 421 23.09 60.00 7.15
N VAL A 422 23.34 58.73 7.46
CA VAL A 422 23.25 58.21 8.83
C VAL A 422 24.24 58.92 9.75
N HIS A 423 25.45 59.22 9.27
CA HIS A 423 26.47 59.94 10.03
C HIS A 423 26.16 61.45 10.20
N LYS A 424 25.16 61.98 9.47
CA LYS A 424 24.64 63.34 9.65
C LYS A 424 23.45 63.41 10.62
N LEU A 425 22.93 62.26 11.09
CA LEU A 425 21.86 62.24 12.08
C LEU A 425 22.37 62.80 13.43
N PRO A 426 21.49 63.40 14.25
CA PRO A 426 21.82 63.73 15.63
C PRO A 426 22.32 62.51 16.40
N GLU A 427 23.28 62.71 17.30
CA GLU A 427 24.00 61.61 17.97
C GLU A 427 23.05 60.62 18.66
N LYS A 428 22.03 61.12 19.36
CA LYS A 428 21.03 60.28 20.04
C LYS A 428 20.17 59.47 19.08
N ASN A 429 19.85 60.03 17.91
CA ASN A 429 19.11 59.33 16.87
C ASN A 429 19.97 58.23 16.24
N LYS A 430 21.26 58.51 16.01
CA LYS A 430 22.23 57.55 15.47
C LYS A 430 22.45 56.38 16.44
N GLU A 431 22.67 56.67 17.73
CA GLU A 431 22.81 55.64 18.78
C GLU A 431 21.60 54.70 18.84
N MET A 432 20.38 55.26 18.83
CA MET A 432 19.16 54.46 18.84
C MET A 432 18.97 53.67 17.53
N LEU A 433 19.32 54.27 16.39
CA LEU A 433 19.27 53.60 15.09
C LEU A 433 20.25 52.42 15.03
N ASP A 434 21.47 52.55 15.58
CA ASP A 434 22.44 51.45 15.64
C ASP A 434 21.89 50.25 16.42
N ILE A 435 21.38 50.47 17.64
CA ILE A 435 20.81 49.41 18.47
C ILE A 435 19.67 48.69 17.73
N LEU A 436 18.77 49.46 17.11
CA LEU A 436 17.63 48.90 16.39
C LEU A 436 18.06 48.09 15.17
N ILE A 437 18.90 48.66 14.29
CA ILE A 437 19.31 48.02 13.05
C ILE A 437 20.17 46.78 13.34
N LYS A 438 21.01 46.82 14.38
CA LYS A 438 21.73 45.64 14.88
C LYS A 438 20.78 44.50 15.24
N HIS A 439 19.71 44.80 15.97
CA HIS A 439 18.71 43.80 16.33
C HIS A 439 17.97 43.27 15.09
N LEU A 440 17.53 44.16 14.19
CA LEU A 440 16.82 43.76 12.97
C LEU A 440 17.71 42.93 12.02
N HIS A 441 19.01 43.20 11.98
CA HIS A 441 19.99 42.37 11.28
C HIS A 441 19.99 40.94 11.84
N VAL A 442 20.08 40.76 13.16
CA VAL A 442 20.01 39.44 13.80
C VAL A 442 18.67 38.73 13.56
N VAL A 443 17.55 39.46 13.55
CA VAL A 443 16.23 38.88 13.19
C VAL A 443 16.25 38.36 11.75
N SER A 444 16.83 39.14 10.82
CA SER A 444 16.87 38.77 9.40
C SER A 444 17.76 37.55 9.10
N THR A 445 18.84 37.34 9.85
CA THR A 445 19.71 36.15 9.69
C THR A 445 18.99 34.85 10.12
N HIS A 446 17.91 34.95 10.89
CA HIS A 446 17.06 33.83 11.30
C HIS A 446 15.77 33.68 10.47
N SER A 447 15.70 34.35 9.31
CA SER A 447 14.52 34.40 8.44
C SER A 447 13.99 33.02 8.01
N GLN A 448 14.84 32.00 7.95
CA GLN A 448 14.42 30.61 7.68
C GLN A 448 13.42 30.06 8.71
N LYS A 449 13.46 30.54 9.96
CA LYS A 449 12.57 30.09 11.04
C LYS A 449 11.49 31.11 11.38
N ASN A 450 11.86 32.38 11.48
CA ASN A 450 10.89 33.43 11.87
C ASN A 450 10.13 34.04 10.68
N LEU A 451 10.49 33.71 9.44
CA LEU A 451 9.87 34.19 8.19
C LEU A 451 9.98 35.71 7.95
N MET A 452 10.88 36.39 8.66
CA MET A 452 11.12 37.84 8.54
C MET A 452 12.39 38.10 7.74
N THR A 453 12.25 38.21 6.43
CA THR A 453 13.33 38.65 5.52
C THR A 453 13.66 40.13 5.71
N VAL A 454 14.80 40.58 5.19
CA VAL A 454 15.20 42.00 5.17
C VAL A 454 14.10 42.87 4.56
N SER A 455 13.49 42.43 3.45
CA SER A 455 12.39 43.17 2.82
C SER A 455 11.11 43.21 3.67
N ASN A 456 10.75 42.10 4.32
CA ASN A 456 9.59 42.07 5.23
C ASN A 456 9.78 43.05 6.40
N LEU A 457 11.00 43.16 6.94
CA LEU A 457 11.34 44.12 7.98
C LEU A 457 11.36 45.56 7.44
N GLY A 458 11.87 45.76 6.21
CA GLY A 458 11.85 47.03 5.50
C GLY A 458 10.45 47.62 5.36
N VAL A 459 9.47 46.79 4.97
CA VAL A 459 8.05 47.21 4.87
C VAL A 459 7.46 47.66 6.21
N ILE A 460 7.88 47.03 7.31
CA ILE A 460 7.36 47.34 8.66
C ILE A 460 8.03 48.60 9.23
N PHE A 461 9.36 48.70 9.09
CA PHE A 461 10.15 49.74 9.72
C PHE A 461 10.36 50.97 8.84
N GLY A 462 10.23 50.88 7.52
CA GLY A 462 10.26 52.03 6.60
C GLY A 462 9.35 53.19 7.04
N PRO A 463 8.02 52.98 7.09
CA PRO A 463 7.10 54.03 7.56
C PRO A 463 7.23 54.33 9.06
N THR A 464 7.74 53.38 9.86
CA THR A 464 7.93 53.57 11.31
C THR A 464 9.09 54.51 11.62
N LEU A 465 10.17 54.46 10.82
CA LEU A 465 11.40 55.24 11.03
C LEU A 465 11.47 56.51 10.20
N MET A 466 10.75 56.58 9.07
CA MET A 466 10.84 57.64 8.07
C MET A 466 9.48 58.22 7.69
N ARG A 467 8.60 58.49 8.66
CA ARG A 467 7.29 59.09 8.35
C ARG A 467 7.44 60.45 7.63
N SER A 468 6.59 60.70 6.63
CA SER A 468 6.53 61.98 5.92
C SER A 468 5.90 63.06 6.81
N GLN A 469 6.34 64.31 6.66
CA GLN A 469 5.73 65.46 7.34
C GLN A 469 4.41 65.90 6.67
N GLU A 470 4.22 65.55 5.39
CA GLU A 470 3.05 65.90 4.58
C GLU A 470 2.32 64.62 4.11
N GLU A 471 0.99 64.60 4.20
CA GLU A 471 0.12 63.50 3.76
C GLU A 471 -0.35 63.67 2.30
N THR A 472 0.59 63.84 1.37
CA THR A 472 0.27 64.01 -0.06
C THR A 472 0.34 62.69 -0.84
N VAL A 473 -0.31 62.64 -2.01
CA VAL A 473 -0.23 61.46 -2.92
C VAL A 473 1.23 61.17 -3.34
N ALA A 474 2.04 62.22 -3.51
CA ALA A 474 3.48 62.10 -3.77
C ALA A 474 4.25 61.48 -2.58
N ALA A 475 3.85 61.78 -1.34
CA ALA A 475 4.41 61.14 -0.15
C ALA A 475 4.05 59.65 -0.07
N MET A 476 2.84 59.26 -0.48
CA MET A 476 2.44 57.85 -0.57
C MET A 476 3.27 57.06 -1.60
N MET A 477 3.61 57.68 -2.74
CA MET A 477 4.49 57.06 -3.75
C MET A 477 5.94 56.86 -3.26
N ASN A 478 6.36 57.59 -2.22
CA ASN A 478 7.71 57.48 -1.65
C ASN A 478 7.85 56.39 -0.56
N ILE A 479 6.74 55.77 -0.10
CA ILE A 479 6.76 54.71 0.93
C ILE A 479 7.66 53.53 0.50
N LYS A 480 7.61 53.14 -0.78
CA LYS A 480 8.48 52.08 -1.30
C LYS A 480 9.97 52.39 -1.14
N PHE A 481 10.36 53.66 -1.25
CA PHE A 481 11.75 54.08 -1.10
C PHE A 481 12.17 54.13 0.38
N GLN A 482 11.24 54.42 1.31
CA GLN A 482 11.51 54.31 2.75
C GLN A 482 11.85 52.87 3.15
N ASN A 483 11.11 51.89 2.60
CA ASN A 483 11.37 50.48 2.83
C ASN A 483 12.78 50.11 2.35
N ILE A 484 13.15 50.56 1.14
CA ILE A 484 14.46 50.33 0.54
C ILE A 484 15.60 50.92 1.37
N VAL A 485 15.42 52.11 1.97
CA VAL A 485 16.41 52.69 2.90
C VAL A 485 16.64 51.75 4.07
N VAL A 486 15.58 51.25 4.71
CA VAL A 486 15.68 50.33 5.84
C VAL A 486 16.26 48.97 5.42
N GLU A 487 15.94 48.47 4.23
CA GLU A 487 16.56 47.27 3.67
C GLU A 487 18.08 47.42 3.55
N ILE A 488 18.56 48.54 2.98
CA ILE A 488 20.00 48.83 2.88
C ILE A 488 20.65 48.88 4.26
N LEU A 489 20.00 49.52 5.24
CA LEU A 489 20.51 49.62 6.61
C LEU A 489 20.69 48.23 7.25
N ILE A 490 19.72 47.33 7.07
CA ILE A 490 19.74 45.99 7.66
C ILE A 490 20.75 45.09 6.93
N GLU A 491 20.76 45.10 5.59
CA GLU A 491 21.62 44.26 4.77
C GLU A 491 23.10 44.65 4.88
N ASN A 492 23.38 45.95 5.01
CA ASN A 492 24.74 46.49 5.04
C ASN A 492 25.11 47.06 6.42
N TYR A 493 24.52 46.54 7.50
CA TYR A 493 24.68 47.05 8.86
C TYR A 493 26.15 47.37 9.24
N ASP A 494 27.08 46.42 9.04
CA ASP A 494 28.48 46.62 9.39
C ASP A 494 29.17 47.72 8.55
N LYS A 495 28.80 47.86 7.27
CA LYS A 495 29.37 48.88 6.38
C LYS A 495 28.78 50.27 6.62
N VAL A 496 27.48 50.34 6.90
CA VAL A 496 26.73 51.60 6.99
C VAL A 496 26.82 52.23 8.39
N ILE A 497 26.90 51.42 9.45
CA ILE A 497 26.88 51.89 10.83
C ILE A 497 28.26 51.84 11.51
N LYS A 498 29.09 50.80 11.25
CA LYS A 498 30.35 50.58 12.00
C LYS A 498 31.61 51.11 11.34
N GLN A 499 31.69 51.15 10.01
CA GLN A 499 32.91 51.57 9.31
C GLN A 499 32.93 53.08 9.07
N ALA A 500 34.04 53.76 9.41
CA ALA A 500 34.35 55.06 8.84
C ALA A 500 34.85 54.81 7.41
N MET A 501 34.00 55.03 6.40
CA MET A 501 34.49 55.04 5.01
C MET A 501 35.38 56.26 4.85
N ILE A 502 36.67 56.03 4.60
CA ILE A 502 37.59 57.07 4.16
C ILE A 502 37.21 57.34 2.70
N PHE A 503 36.70 58.54 2.43
CA PHE A 503 36.35 59.00 1.08
C PHE A 503 37.60 59.18 0.21
#